data_AF-A0A352MY79-F1
#
_entry.id   AF-A0A352MY79-F1
#
_cell.length_a   1.000
_cell.length_b   1.000
_cell.length_c   1.000
_cell.angle_alpha   90.00
_cell.angle_beta   90.00
_cell.angle_gamma   90.00
#
_symmetry.space_group_name_H-M   'P 1'
#
loop_
_entity.id
_entity.type
_entity.pdbx_description
1 polymer ?
#
loop_
_entity_poly.entity_id
_entity_poly.type
_entity_poly.pdbx_seq_one_letter_code
_entity_poly.pdbx_strand_id
1 'polypeptide(L)'
;MRKLAIIVLGSPNDSEGNLSSIAIERCQQTLAEYSRNPDAYILPTGGWGEHFNTTDKPHGYYLRQYLTAHGVPEGQILECAESANTIQDAMLSKPIVERQCITDLIVVTSDFHVPRAQFLFQREFPGIRLSFSASKTNLPEDDLIRRMQHEEKALAKLKQNHRLRGQ
;
A
#
# COMPACT_ATOMS: atom_id res chain seq x y z
N MET A 1 22.42 4.17 -10.68
CA MET A 1 22.19 4.39 -9.22
C MET A 1 20.90 3.69 -8.85
N ARG A 2 20.85 2.97 -7.72
CA ARG A 2 19.61 2.32 -7.26
C ARG A 2 18.72 3.37 -6.61
N LYS A 3 17.45 3.42 -7.00
CA LYS A 3 16.44 4.26 -6.34
C LYS A 3 15.37 3.36 -5.77
N LEU A 4 15.10 3.54 -4.48
CA LEU A 4 14.14 2.76 -3.73
C LEU A 4 12.90 3.62 -3.45
N ALA A 5 11.72 3.03 -3.58
CA ALA A 5 10.51 3.58 -2.98
C ALA A 5 9.82 2.56 -2.07
N ILE A 6 9.26 3.06 -0.98
CA ILE A 6 8.41 2.32 -0.06
C ILE A 6 6.96 2.67 -0.41
N ILE A 7 6.22 1.72 -0.97
CA ILE A 7 4.79 1.88 -1.26
C ILE A 7 4.02 1.48 -0.02
N VAL A 8 3.20 2.37 0.52
CA VAL A 8 2.32 2.08 1.66
C VAL A 8 0.89 1.88 1.18
N LEU A 9 0.37 0.66 1.32
CA LEU A 9 -1.00 0.35 0.90
C LEU A 9 -2.02 0.94 1.87
N GLY A 10 -3.02 1.62 1.33
CA GLY A 10 -4.09 2.26 2.10
C GLY A 10 -4.98 1.28 2.88
N SER A 11 -5.54 1.77 3.98
CA SER A 11 -6.53 1.10 4.85
C SER A 11 -7.50 2.16 5.38
N PRO A 12 -8.76 1.86 5.72
CA PRO A 12 -9.76 2.91 5.94
C PRO A 12 -9.35 4.02 6.92
N ASN A 13 -9.93 5.22 6.75
CA ASN A 13 -10.01 6.27 7.75
C ASN A 13 -11.48 6.61 8.03
N ASP A 14 -11.76 7.26 9.16
CA ASP A 14 -13.11 7.75 9.45
C ASP A 14 -13.44 9.02 8.66
N SER A 15 -14.66 9.54 8.84
CA SER A 15 -15.14 10.75 8.15
C SER A 15 -14.44 12.05 8.56
N GLU A 16 -13.65 12.02 9.64
CA GLU A 16 -12.84 13.14 10.09
C GLU A 16 -11.38 13.04 9.61
N GLY A 17 -11.02 11.92 8.96
CA GLY A 17 -9.67 11.67 8.47
C GLY A 17 -8.76 10.95 9.47
N ASN A 18 -9.30 10.48 10.60
CA ASN A 18 -8.50 9.69 11.53
C ASN A 18 -8.21 8.30 10.93
N LEU A 19 -6.92 7.97 10.81
CA LEU A 19 -6.46 6.70 10.28
C LEU A 19 -6.94 5.54 11.16
N SER A 20 -7.41 4.44 10.55
CA SER A 20 -7.66 3.19 11.28
C SER A 20 -6.39 2.64 11.90
N SER A 21 -6.53 1.75 12.89
CA SER A 21 -5.41 1.04 13.50
C SER A 21 -4.51 0.37 12.45
N ILE A 22 -5.09 -0.30 11.45
CA ILE A 22 -4.33 -0.92 10.36
C ILE A 22 -3.56 0.11 9.53
N ALA A 23 -4.15 1.27 9.22
CA ALA A 23 -3.45 2.32 8.47
C ALA A 23 -2.26 2.87 9.28
N ILE A 24 -2.44 3.04 10.59
CA ILE A 24 -1.36 3.45 11.51
C ILE A 24 -0.27 2.38 11.59
N GLU A 25 -0.63 1.11 11.77
CA GLU A 25 0.32 -0.02 11.80
C GLU A 25 1.17 -0.09 10.51
N ARG A 26 0.55 0.14 9.35
CA ARG A 26 1.27 0.23 8.08
C ARG A 26 2.18 1.45 8.02
N CYS A 27 1.74 2.62 8.48
CA CYS A 27 2.60 3.79 8.58
C CYS A 27 3.81 3.54 9.49
N GLN A 28 3.61 2.89 10.64
CA GLN A 28 4.69 2.53 11.56
C GLN A 28 5.69 1.57 10.90
N GLN A 29 5.19 0.57 10.16
CA GLN A 29 6.06 -0.32 9.39
C GLN A 29 6.81 0.43 8.29
N THR A 30 6.16 1.37 7.61
CA THR A 30 6.81 2.27 6.64
C THR A 30 7.91 3.09 7.28
N LEU A 31 7.70 3.66 8.47
CA LEU A 31 8.73 4.38 9.22
C LEU A 31 9.91 3.45 9.58
N ALA A 32 9.64 2.21 9.96
CA ALA A 32 10.69 1.23 10.24
C ALA A 32 11.54 0.91 8.99
N GLU A 33 10.92 0.71 7.83
CA GLU A 33 11.65 0.51 6.58
C GLU A 33 12.41 1.76 6.12
N TYR A 34 11.79 2.93 6.27
CA TYR A 34 12.41 4.21 5.94
C TYR A 34 13.63 4.49 6.84
N SER A 35 13.58 4.13 8.13
CA SER A 35 14.73 4.27 9.04
C SER A 35 15.96 3.46 8.60
N ARG A 36 15.74 2.32 7.92
CA ARG A 36 16.80 1.48 7.34
C ARG A 36 17.24 1.95 5.96
N ASN A 37 16.45 2.81 5.32
CA ASN A 37 16.63 3.30 3.96
C ASN A 37 16.32 4.82 3.89
N PRO A 38 17.14 5.67 4.53
CA PRO A 38 16.80 7.10 4.72
C PRO A 38 16.70 7.92 3.42
N ASP A 39 17.25 7.41 2.31
CA ASP A 39 17.15 8.02 0.98
C ASP A 39 15.96 7.49 0.16
N ALA A 40 15.17 6.57 0.71
CA ALA A 40 14.01 6.01 0.02
C ALA A 40 12.91 7.05 -0.12
N TYR A 41 12.26 7.03 -1.28
CA TYR A 41 10.98 7.71 -1.45
C TYR A 41 9.88 6.93 -0.75
N ILE A 42 8.80 7.61 -0.36
CA ILE A 42 7.58 6.97 0.15
C ILE A 42 6.44 7.32 -0.79
N LEU A 43 5.70 6.32 -1.25
CA LEU A 43 4.56 6.48 -2.15
C LEU A 43 3.29 6.03 -1.40
N PRO A 44 2.46 6.98 -0.94
CA PRO A 44 1.18 6.65 -0.32
C PRO A 44 0.12 6.29 -1.35
N THR A 45 -0.68 5.25 -1.07
CA THR A 45 -1.81 4.87 -1.92
C THR A 45 -3.15 5.07 -1.22
N GLY A 46 -4.22 5.11 -2.01
CA GLY A 46 -5.60 5.19 -1.55
C GLY A 46 -6.26 6.54 -1.85
N GLY A 47 -7.43 6.47 -2.49
CA GLY A 47 -8.33 7.58 -2.78
C GLY A 47 -9.54 7.57 -1.84
N TRP A 48 -10.73 7.37 -2.39
CA TRP A 48 -12.03 7.43 -1.69
C TRP A 48 -12.81 6.11 -1.79
N GLY A 49 -13.78 5.93 -0.88
CA GLY A 49 -14.76 4.85 -0.94
C GLY A 49 -15.69 4.86 0.27
N GLU A 50 -16.95 4.44 0.09
CA GLU A 50 -18.00 4.48 1.14
C GLU A 50 -17.61 3.76 2.43
N HIS A 51 -16.83 2.68 2.33
CA HIS A 51 -16.31 1.90 3.45
C HIS A 51 -14.78 2.03 3.60
N PHE A 52 -14.19 3.09 3.05
CA PHE A 52 -12.75 3.29 3.01
C PHE A 52 -12.34 4.71 3.42
N ASN A 53 -12.80 5.72 2.69
CA ASN A 53 -12.52 7.12 2.98
C ASN A 53 -13.61 7.99 2.36
N THR A 54 -14.32 8.74 3.21
CA THR A 54 -15.46 9.62 2.83
C THR A 54 -15.16 11.10 3.03
N THR A 55 -13.90 11.45 3.28
CA THR A 55 -13.44 12.83 3.50
C THR A 55 -13.28 13.61 2.19
N ASP A 56 -12.89 14.89 2.28
CA ASP A 56 -12.61 15.75 1.13
C ASP A 56 -11.22 15.54 0.52
N LYS A 57 -10.34 14.74 1.16
CA LYS A 57 -8.98 14.43 0.68
C LYS A 57 -8.82 12.94 0.38
N PRO A 58 -7.93 12.56 -0.56
CA PRO A 58 -7.65 11.15 -0.81
C PRO A 58 -6.98 10.52 0.42
N HIS A 59 -7.17 9.22 0.64
CA HIS A 59 -6.62 8.54 1.82
C HIS A 59 -5.10 8.73 1.97
N GLY A 60 -4.35 8.72 0.87
CA GLY A 60 -2.91 8.93 0.91
C GLY A 60 -2.47 10.33 1.39
N TYR A 61 -3.39 11.31 1.43
CA TYR A 61 -3.15 12.60 2.11
C TYR A 61 -2.93 12.39 3.62
N TYR A 62 -3.79 11.60 4.26
CA TYR A 62 -3.70 11.34 5.71
C TYR A 62 -2.49 10.47 6.05
N LEU A 63 -2.13 9.52 5.18
CA LEU A 63 -0.88 8.76 5.31
C LEU A 63 0.34 9.70 5.26
N ARG A 64 0.35 10.63 4.28
CA ARG A 64 1.41 11.65 4.18
C ARG A 64 1.49 12.48 5.45
N GLN A 65 0.36 13.01 5.95
CA GLN A 65 0.33 13.81 7.17
C GLN A 65 0.89 13.05 8.37
N TYR A 66 0.47 11.79 8.55
CA TYR A 66 0.99 10.93 9.61
C TYR A 66 2.51 10.78 9.48
N LEU A 67 3.02 10.42 8.29
CA LEU A 67 4.45 10.19 8.09
C LEU A 67 5.30 11.45 8.28
N THR A 68 4.82 12.60 7.80
CA THR A 68 5.50 13.90 8.00
C THR A 68 5.52 14.29 9.48
N ALA A 69 4.42 14.10 10.21
CA ALA A 69 4.37 14.33 11.65
C ALA A 69 5.35 13.44 12.44
N HIS A 70 5.76 12.31 11.85
CA HIS A 70 6.74 11.38 12.42
C HIS A 70 8.16 11.55 11.82
N GLY A 71 8.43 12.69 11.19
CA GLY A 71 9.79 13.10 10.82
C GLY A 71 10.24 12.73 9.40
N VAL A 72 9.36 12.18 8.56
CA VAL A 72 9.68 11.98 7.15
C VAL A 72 9.67 13.34 6.42
N PRO A 73 10.76 13.75 5.74
CA PRO A 73 10.79 14.97 4.95
C PRO A 73 9.73 14.96 3.84
N GLU A 74 8.98 16.05 3.68
CA GLU A 74 7.93 16.14 2.66
C GLU A 74 8.44 15.85 1.24
N GLY A 75 9.67 16.27 0.92
CA GLY A 75 10.31 16.05 -0.38
C GLY A 75 10.63 14.58 -0.69
N GLN A 76 10.55 13.68 0.29
CA GLN A 76 10.71 12.24 0.08
C GLN A 76 9.37 11.50 -0.01
N ILE A 77 8.25 12.16 0.30
CA ILE A 77 6.92 11.57 0.11
C ILE A 77 6.42 12.01 -1.28
N LEU A 78 6.26 11.05 -2.18
CA LEU A 78 5.77 11.23 -3.55
C LEU A 78 4.27 11.50 -3.60
N GLU A 79 3.79 11.96 -4.76
CA GLU A 79 2.35 12.11 -5.00
C GLU A 79 1.57 10.82 -4.68
N CYS A 80 0.32 10.99 -4.25
CA CYS A 80 -0.53 9.85 -3.91
C CYS A 80 -0.97 9.10 -5.17
N ALA A 81 -0.86 7.77 -5.15
CA ALA A 81 -1.62 6.93 -6.07
C ALA A 81 -3.07 6.83 -5.56
N GLU A 82 -3.96 7.67 -6.09
CA GLU A 82 -5.38 7.78 -5.68
C GLU A 82 -6.21 6.56 -6.13
N SER A 83 -5.95 5.42 -5.50
CA SER A 83 -6.53 4.12 -5.83
C SER A 83 -7.81 3.81 -5.04
N ALA A 84 -8.74 3.13 -5.68
CA ALA A 84 -9.96 2.63 -5.03
C ALA A 84 -9.83 1.17 -4.53
N ASN A 85 -8.78 0.45 -4.93
CA ASN A 85 -8.56 -0.95 -4.56
C ASN A 85 -7.12 -1.39 -4.87
N THR A 86 -6.74 -2.58 -4.41
CA THR A 86 -5.39 -3.13 -4.56
C THR A 86 -4.92 -3.33 -6.00
N ILE A 87 -5.84 -3.50 -6.96
CA ILE A 87 -5.44 -3.56 -8.38
C ILE A 87 -4.99 -2.17 -8.82
N GLN A 88 -5.76 -1.14 -8.46
CA GLN A 88 -5.42 0.24 -8.74
C GLN A 88 -4.20 0.73 -7.95
N ASP A 89 -3.97 0.22 -6.72
CA ASP A 89 -2.74 0.51 -5.98
C ASP A 89 -1.51 0.21 -6.85
N ALA A 90 -1.44 -0.99 -7.41
CA ALA A 90 -0.33 -1.39 -8.28
C ALA A 90 -0.31 -0.59 -9.59
N MET A 91 -1.45 -0.48 -10.28
CA MET A 91 -1.54 0.16 -11.60
C MET A 91 -1.24 1.66 -11.55
N LEU A 92 -1.76 2.38 -10.57
CA LEU A 92 -1.59 3.83 -10.44
C LEU A 92 -0.23 4.20 -9.83
N SER A 93 0.40 3.30 -9.06
CA SER A 93 1.77 3.50 -8.60
C SER A 93 2.78 3.44 -9.76
N LYS A 94 2.51 2.65 -10.81
CA LYS A 94 3.43 2.43 -11.93
C LYS A 94 3.94 3.70 -12.61
N PRO A 95 3.08 4.64 -13.09
CA PRO A 95 3.57 5.86 -13.73
C PRO A 95 4.41 6.74 -12.79
N ILE A 96 4.17 6.70 -11.48
CA ILE A 96 4.95 7.44 -10.48
C ILE A 96 6.33 6.80 -10.33
N VAL A 97 6.38 5.47 -10.18
CA VAL A 97 7.61 4.66 -10.10
C VAL A 97 8.50 4.87 -11.33
N GLU A 98 7.91 4.85 -12.53
CA GLU A 98 8.63 5.05 -13.80
C GLU A 98 9.19 6.48 -13.91
N ARG A 99 8.37 7.50 -13.62
CA ARG A 99 8.79 8.92 -13.66
C ARG A 99 9.94 9.21 -12.72
N GLN A 100 9.93 8.60 -11.53
CA GLN A 100 10.99 8.78 -10.53
C GLN A 100 12.22 7.89 -10.80
N CYS A 101 12.16 7.03 -11.83
CA CYS A 101 13.19 6.06 -12.18
C CYS A 101 13.53 5.13 -11.01
N ILE A 102 12.51 4.69 -10.26
CA ILE A 102 12.66 3.74 -9.16
C ILE A 102 13.02 2.36 -9.72
N THR A 103 13.96 1.67 -9.07
CA THR A 103 14.46 0.35 -9.48
C THR A 103 14.17 -0.75 -8.46
N ASP A 104 13.80 -0.35 -7.23
CA ASP A 104 13.56 -1.21 -6.10
C ASP A 104 12.30 -0.73 -5.38
N LEU A 105 11.42 -1.65 -4.98
CA LEU A 105 10.22 -1.34 -4.21
C LEU A 105 10.13 -2.22 -2.98
N ILE A 106 9.80 -1.59 -1.85
CA ILE A 106 9.29 -2.26 -0.67
C ILE A 106 7.80 -1.96 -0.60
N VAL A 107 6.96 -2.98 -0.68
CA VAL A 107 5.51 -2.82 -0.52
C VAL A 107 5.14 -3.12 0.93
N VAL A 108 4.67 -2.10 1.64
CA VAL A 108 4.20 -2.18 3.03
C VAL A 108 2.71 -2.43 3.06
N THR A 109 2.30 -3.49 3.77
CA THR A 109 0.90 -3.91 3.91
C THR A 109 0.71 -4.73 5.18
N SER A 110 -0.53 -5.11 5.50
CA SER A 110 -0.83 -6.04 6.59
C SER A 110 -0.41 -7.48 6.26
N ASP A 111 0.05 -8.22 7.27
CA ASP A 111 0.39 -9.66 7.21
C ASP A 111 -0.63 -10.52 6.43
N PHE A 112 -1.92 -10.44 6.76
CA PHE A 112 -2.98 -11.20 6.10
C PHE A 112 -3.19 -10.80 4.62
N HIS A 113 -2.72 -9.61 4.22
CA HIS A 113 -2.94 -9.04 2.89
C HIS A 113 -1.75 -9.25 1.93
N VAL A 114 -0.58 -9.70 2.43
CA VAL A 114 0.64 -9.89 1.64
C VAL A 114 0.42 -10.77 0.39
N PRO A 115 -0.25 -11.94 0.45
CA PRO A 115 -0.37 -12.80 -0.73
C PRO A 115 -1.09 -12.13 -1.91
N ARG A 116 -2.11 -11.31 -1.64
CA ARG A 116 -2.85 -10.59 -2.68
C ARG A 116 -2.06 -9.42 -3.24
N ALA A 117 -1.42 -8.64 -2.37
CA ALA A 117 -0.52 -7.57 -2.78
C ALA A 117 0.62 -8.12 -3.65
N GLN A 118 1.26 -9.21 -3.21
CA GLN A 118 2.36 -9.84 -3.94
C GLN A 118 1.97 -10.25 -5.34
N PHE A 119 0.84 -10.93 -5.51
CA PHE A 119 0.36 -11.34 -6.83
C PHE A 119 0.17 -10.15 -7.79
N LEU A 120 -0.40 -9.04 -7.29
CA LEU A 120 -0.69 -7.87 -8.13
C LEU A 120 0.55 -7.05 -8.46
N PHE A 121 1.42 -6.79 -7.48
CA PHE A 121 2.64 -6.01 -7.68
C PHE A 121 3.66 -6.77 -8.53
N GLN A 122 3.82 -8.08 -8.35
CA GLN A 122 4.70 -8.88 -9.22
C GLN A 122 4.26 -8.85 -10.69
N ARG A 123 2.94 -8.86 -10.93
CA ARG A 123 2.38 -8.74 -12.28
C ARG A 123 2.64 -7.36 -12.88
N GLU A 124 2.46 -6.31 -12.10
CA GLU A 124 2.52 -4.93 -12.59
C GLU A 124 3.96 -4.42 -12.80
N PHE A 125 4.91 -4.97 -12.03
CA PHE A 125 6.32 -4.56 -11.99
C PHE A 125 7.31 -5.70 -12.29
N PRO A 126 7.28 -6.34 -13.47
CA PRO A 126 8.12 -7.50 -13.78
C PRO A 126 9.64 -7.20 -13.85
N GLY A 127 10.03 -5.94 -14.01
CA GLY A 127 11.43 -5.50 -14.11
C GLY A 127 11.99 -4.81 -12.86
N ILE A 128 11.21 -4.71 -11.79
CA ILE A 128 11.58 -4.02 -10.55
C ILE A 128 11.92 -5.05 -9.47
N ARG A 129 12.93 -4.77 -8.65
CA ARG A 129 13.20 -5.61 -7.47
C ARG A 129 12.14 -5.34 -6.41
N LEU A 130 11.26 -6.31 -6.19
CA LEU A 130 10.16 -6.21 -5.23
C LEU A 130 10.51 -6.97 -3.94
N SER A 131 10.27 -6.32 -2.81
CA SER A 131 10.16 -6.95 -1.50
C SER A 131 8.86 -6.51 -0.81
N PHE A 132 8.43 -7.27 0.19
CA PHE A 132 7.21 -7.02 0.94
C PHE A 132 7.55 -6.92 2.41
N SER A 133 7.01 -5.91 3.08
CA SER A 133 7.20 -5.68 4.50
C SER A 133 5.84 -5.66 5.18
N ALA A 134 5.57 -6.70 5.98
CA ALA A 134 4.29 -6.89 6.64
C ALA A 134 4.24 -6.14 7.97
N SER A 135 3.21 -5.32 8.19
CA SER A 135 2.84 -4.86 9.52
C SER A 135 2.11 -6.00 10.24
N LYS A 136 2.40 -6.16 11.54
CA LYS A 136 1.63 -7.06 12.40
C LYS A 136 0.26 -6.44 12.64
N THR A 137 -0.79 -7.15 12.24
CA THR A 137 -2.16 -6.67 12.44
C THR A 137 -2.61 -6.93 13.87
N ASN A 138 -3.05 -5.89 14.59
CA ASN A 138 -3.62 -6.04 15.92
C ASN A 138 -5.14 -5.84 15.89
N LEU A 139 -5.85 -6.92 15.53
CA LEU A 139 -7.31 -6.96 15.52
C LEU A 139 -7.83 -8.12 16.37
N PRO A 140 -9.10 -8.07 16.82
CA PRO A 140 -9.77 -9.23 17.39
C PRO A 140 -9.69 -10.45 16.46
N GLU A 141 -9.54 -11.65 17.02
CA GLU A 141 -9.31 -12.88 16.26
C GLU A 141 -10.41 -13.14 15.22
N ASP A 142 -11.68 -12.95 15.60
CA ASP A 142 -12.82 -13.12 14.69
C ASP A 142 -12.75 -12.18 13.48
N ASP A 143 -12.33 -10.93 13.68
CA ASP A 143 -12.18 -9.95 12.60
C ASP A 143 -11.00 -10.31 11.69
N LEU A 144 -9.90 -10.79 12.27
CA LEU A 144 -8.75 -11.26 11.50
C LEU A 144 -9.11 -12.46 10.62
N ILE A 145 -9.83 -13.45 11.18
CA ILE A 145 -10.31 -14.63 10.42
C ILE A 145 -11.20 -14.20 9.25
N ARG A 146 -12.15 -13.28 9.48
CA ARG A 146 -13.03 -12.75 8.42
C ARG A 146 -12.23 -12.10 7.30
N ARG A 147 -11.22 -11.29 7.65
CA ARG A 147 -10.34 -10.63 6.68
C ARG A 147 -9.51 -11.64 5.90
N MET A 148 -8.92 -12.63 6.56
CA MET A 148 -8.16 -13.69 5.88
C MET A 148 -9.01 -14.45 4.87
N GLN A 149 -10.24 -14.83 5.24
CA GLN A 149 -11.18 -15.50 4.33
C GLN A 149 -11.56 -14.61 3.13
N HIS A 150 -11.75 -13.31 3.36
CA HIS A 150 -11.99 -12.35 2.28
C HIS A 150 -10.79 -12.27 1.32
N GLU A 151 -9.57 -12.18 1.85
CA GLU A 151 -8.34 -12.15 1.06
C GLU A 151 -8.15 -13.39 0.20
N GLU A 152 -8.40 -14.57 0.76
CA GLU A 152 -8.27 -15.84 0.06
C GLU A 152 -9.22 -15.94 -1.13
N LYS A 153 -10.49 -15.55 -0.91
CA LYS A 153 -11.52 -15.48 -1.98
C LYS A 153 -11.15 -14.44 -3.05
N ALA A 154 -10.70 -13.27 -2.64
CA ALA A 154 -10.30 -12.20 -3.58
C ALA A 154 -9.10 -12.63 -4.43
N LEU A 155 -8.09 -13.24 -3.83
CA LEU A 155 -6.92 -13.76 -4.54
C LEU A 155 -7.28 -14.92 -5.49
N ALA A 156 -8.15 -15.83 -5.07
CA ALA A 156 -8.62 -16.92 -5.94
C ALA A 156 -9.31 -16.37 -7.21
N LYS A 157 -10.19 -15.38 -7.05
CA LYS A 157 -10.84 -14.69 -8.18
C LYS A 157 -9.83 -14.01 -9.10
N LEU A 158 -8.82 -13.33 -8.54
CA LEU A 158 -7.75 -12.70 -9.33
C LEU A 158 -6.95 -13.72 -10.15
N LYS A 159 -6.57 -14.84 -9.53
CA LYS A 159 -5.83 -15.93 -10.21
C LYS A 159 -6.67 -16.58 -11.30
N GLN A 160 -7.97 -16.79 -11.06
CA GLN A 160 -8.89 -17.32 -12.08
C GLN A 160 -8.99 -16.37 -13.28
N ASN A 161 -9.24 -15.09 -13.04
CA ASN A 161 -9.35 -14.08 -14.10
C ASN A 161 -8.04 -13.92 -14.89
N HIS A 162 -6.89 -14.07 -14.22
CA HIS A 162 -5.59 -14.03 -14.89
C HIS A 162 -5.39 -15.22 -15.84
N ARG A 163 -5.75 -16.43 -15.41
CA ARG A 163 -5.67 -17.64 -16.26
C ARG A 163 -6.52 -17.51 -17.52
N LEU A 164 -7.69 -16.90 -17.41
CA LEU A 164 -8.62 -16.70 -18.54
C LEU A 164 -8.13 -15.64 -19.55
N ARG A 165 -7.27 -14.70 -19.14
CA ARG A 165 -6.71 -13.65 -20.02
C ARG A 165 -5.37 -14.02 -20.65
N GLY A 166 -4.74 -15.09 -20.18
CA GLY A 166 -3.49 -15.62 -20.73
C GLY A 166 -3.71 -16.72 -21.78
N GLN A 167 -4.94 -16.87 -22.28
CA GLN A 167 -5.31 -17.71 -23.42
C GLN A 167 -5.64 -16.83 -24.63
#